data_AF-A0A1W6NJG1-F1
#
_entry.id   AF-A0A1W6NJG1-F1
#
_cell.length_a   1.000
_cell.length_b   1.000
_cell.length_c   1.000
_cell.angle_alpha   90.00
_cell.angle_beta   90.00
_cell.angle_gamma   90.00
#
_symmetry.space_group_name_H-M   'P 1'
#
loop_
_entity.id
_entity.type
_entity.pdbx_description
1 polymer ?
#
loop_
_entity_poly.entity_id
_entity_poly.type
_entity_poly.pdbx_seq_one_letter_code
_entity_poly.pdbx_strand_id
1 'polypeptide(L)'
;MSRAKRILRFTFWVNNLVFLLLAALIIVSFSHLFYIWAPILSLVLVVTCVAMLWYMQHHLGVKSFKGLYWVDDERDRLITLKVHSTVMFSATYFLYGLLGIICLLLNWHLSTQELGQTLLAIIWLALVASNLQYYWLWLKYDQA
;
A
#
# COMPACT_ATOMS: atom_id res chain seq x y z
N MET A 1 21.96 -2.89 -10.60
CA MET A 1 20.89 -2.77 -9.58
C MET A 1 20.55 -4.18 -9.11
N SER A 2 20.62 -4.47 -7.81
CA SER A 2 20.34 -5.82 -7.29
C SER A 2 18.90 -6.27 -7.62
N ARG A 3 18.65 -7.59 -7.58
CA ARG A 3 17.31 -8.15 -7.80
C ARG A 3 16.30 -7.59 -6.79
N ALA A 4 16.68 -7.52 -5.51
CA ALA A 4 15.89 -6.90 -4.44
C ALA A 4 15.50 -5.46 -4.77
N LYS A 5 16.46 -4.62 -5.22
CA LYS A 5 16.19 -3.24 -5.61
C LYS A 5 15.23 -3.12 -6.79
N ARG A 6 15.38 -3.97 -7.81
CA ARG A 6 14.47 -3.98 -8.97
C ARG A 6 13.04 -4.32 -8.55
N ILE A 7 12.87 -5.35 -7.71
CA ILE A 7 11.57 -5.73 -7.16
C ILE A 7 10.98 -4.59 -6.34
N LEU A 8 11.77 -4.02 -5.42
CA LEU A 8 11.31 -2.95 -4.54
C LEU A 8 10.89 -1.68 -5.29
N ARG A 9 11.65 -1.26 -6.31
CA ARG A 9 11.27 -0.14 -7.19
C ARG A 9 9.99 -0.45 -7.96
N PHE A 10 9.89 -1.65 -8.53
CA PHE A 10 8.70 -2.06 -9.28
C PHE A 10 7.46 -2.06 -8.38
N THR A 11 7.52 -2.73 -7.23
CA THR A 11 6.43 -2.81 -6.26
C THR A 11 6.03 -1.43 -5.74
N PHE A 12 6.99 -0.53 -5.48
CA PHE A 12 6.70 0.84 -5.06
C PHE A 12 5.81 1.59 -6.08
N TRP A 13 6.19 1.57 -7.36
CA TRP A 13 5.46 2.28 -8.41
C TRP A 13 4.10 1.64 -8.71
N VAL A 14 4.03 0.31 -8.72
CA VAL A 14 2.75 -0.40 -8.94
C VAL A 14 1.79 -0.19 -7.77
N ASN A 15 2.28 -0.20 -6.53
CA ASN A 15 1.46 0.14 -5.37
C ASN A 15 0.88 1.56 -5.47
N ASN A 16 1.70 2.54 -5.89
CA ASN A 16 1.20 3.91 -6.10
C ASN A 16 0.12 3.97 -7.18
N LEU A 17 0.27 3.22 -8.27
CA LEU A 17 -0.77 3.11 -9.30
C LEU A 17 -2.06 2.50 -8.72
N VAL A 18 -1.96 1.41 -7.96
CA VAL A 18 -3.10 0.78 -7.29
C VAL A 18 -3.77 1.74 -6.31
N PHE A 19 -2.99 2.52 -5.54
CA PHE A 19 -3.54 3.51 -4.62
C PHE A 19 -4.26 4.64 -5.36
N LEU A 20 -3.75 5.10 -6.51
CA LEU A 20 -4.46 6.06 -7.35
C LEU A 20 -5.78 5.50 -7.89
N LEU A 21 -5.80 4.24 -8.31
CA LEU A 21 -7.03 3.57 -8.74
C LEU A 21 -8.03 3.42 -7.59
N LEU A 22 -7.56 3.10 -6.37
CA LEU A 22 -8.39 3.06 -5.17
C LEU A 22 -8.94 4.45 -4.82
N ALA A 23 -8.13 5.51 -4.92
CA ALA A 23 -8.59 6.88 -4.72
C ALA A 23 -9.69 7.25 -5.72
N ALA A 24 -9.48 6.93 -7.00
CA ALA A 24 -10.50 7.14 -8.03
C ALA A 24 -11.79 6.38 -7.73
N LEU A 25 -11.69 5.13 -7.25
CA LEU A 25 -12.85 4.32 -6.85
C LEU A 25 -13.60 4.97 -5.67
N ILE A 26 -12.88 5.45 -4.65
CA ILE A 26 -13.44 6.17 -3.50
C ILE A 26 -14.14 7.45 -3.96
N ILE A 27 -13.55 8.23 -4.87
CA ILE A 27 -14.17 9.46 -5.37
C ILE A 27 -15.46 9.12 -6.17
N VAL A 28 -15.37 8.12 -7.04
CA VAL A 28 -16.48 7.71 -7.92
C VAL A 28 -17.63 7.10 -7.11
N SER A 29 -17.38 6.43 -5.98
CA SER A 29 -18.45 5.86 -5.13
C SER A 29 -19.41 6.89 -4.55
N PHE A 30 -19.05 8.18 -4.62
CA PHE A 30 -19.91 9.28 -4.18
C PHE A 30 -20.40 10.16 -5.33
N SER A 31 -20.13 9.75 -6.57
CA SER A 31 -20.59 10.44 -7.77
C SER A 31 -21.83 9.76 -8.34
N HIS A 32 -22.66 10.52 -9.05
CA HIS A 32 -23.76 9.99 -9.86
C HIS A 32 -23.28 9.04 -10.98
N LEU A 33 -21.98 9.04 -11.28
CA LEU A 33 -21.36 8.21 -12.31
C LEU A 33 -20.85 6.87 -11.77
N PHE A 34 -21.17 6.52 -10.52
CA PHE A 34 -20.72 5.28 -9.87
C PHE A 34 -20.94 4.05 -10.74
N TYR A 35 -22.16 3.86 -11.25
CA TYR A 35 -22.53 2.66 -12.02
C TYR A 35 -21.78 2.53 -13.36
N ILE A 36 -21.24 3.63 -13.89
CA ILE A 36 -20.45 3.64 -15.13
C ILE A 36 -18.98 3.35 -14.80
N TRP A 37 -18.39 4.13 -13.88
CA TRP A 37 -16.95 4.10 -13.65
C TRP A 37 -16.49 3.04 -12.67
N ALA A 38 -17.29 2.67 -11.66
CA ALA A 38 -16.86 1.70 -10.65
C ALA A 38 -16.57 0.30 -11.25
N PRO A 39 -17.36 -0.25 -12.18
CA PRO A 39 -17.02 -1.51 -12.83
C PRO A 39 -15.72 -1.42 -13.63
N ILE A 40 -15.51 -0.32 -14.36
CA ILE A 40 -14.32 -0.08 -15.19
C ILE A 40 -13.08 0.00 -14.29
N LEU A 41 -13.12 0.85 -13.26
CA LEU A 41 -12.02 1.02 -12.31
C LEU A 41 -11.70 -0.26 -11.56
N SER A 42 -12.73 -1.03 -11.16
CA SER A 42 -12.55 -2.33 -10.50
C SER A 42 -11.87 -3.33 -11.44
N LEU A 43 -12.29 -3.38 -12.71
CA LEU A 43 -11.65 -4.24 -13.71
C LEU A 43 -10.18 -3.86 -13.94
N VAL A 44 -9.90 -2.56 -14.11
CA VAL A 44 -8.53 -2.05 -14.27
C VAL A 44 -7.68 -2.39 -13.06
N LEU A 45 -8.22 -2.28 -11.85
CA LEU A 45 -7.53 -2.62 -10.62
C LEU A 45 -7.19 -4.12 -10.55
N VAL A 46 -8.15 -4.99 -10.88
CA VAL A 46 -7.92 -6.45 -10.96
C VAL A 46 -6.86 -6.77 -12.00
N VAL A 47 -6.97 -6.21 -13.22
CA VAL A 47 -5.97 -6.41 -14.29
C VAL A 47 -4.60 -5.94 -13.85
N THR A 48 -4.50 -4.79 -13.17
CA THR A 48 -3.24 -4.25 -12.65
C THR A 48 -2.61 -5.21 -11.64
N CYS A 49 -3.38 -5.75 -10.70
CA CYS A 49 -2.91 -6.74 -9.74
C CYS A 49 -2.43 -8.04 -10.41
N VAL A 50 -3.19 -8.55 -11.38
CA VAL A 50 -2.81 -9.76 -12.14
C VAL A 50 -1.53 -9.52 -12.95
N ALA A 51 -1.43 -8.39 -13.65
CA ALA A 51 -0.26 -8.01 -14.42
C ALA A 51 0.98 -7.84 -13.53
N MET A 52 0.81 -7.28 -12.32
CA MET A 52 1.86 -7.18 -11.32
C MET A 52 2.39 -8.56 -10.95
N LEU A 53 1.50 -9.50 -10.56
CA LEU A 53 1.89 -10.86 -10.18
C LEU A 53 2.60 -11.58 -11.33
N TRP A 54 2.04 -11.48 -12.54
CA TRP A 54 2.63 -12.05 -13.75
C TRP A 54 4.03 -11.50 -14.01
N TYR A 55 4.21 -10.18 -13.95
CA TYR A 55 5.52 -9.54 -14.16
C TYR A 55 6.54 -9.97 -13.10
N MET A 56 6.12 -10.07 -11.84
CA MET A 56 7.00 -10.53 -10.76
C MET A 56 7.47 -11.97 -10.95
N GLN A 57 6.59 -12.85 -11.43
CA GLN A 57 6.93 -14.25 -11.69
C GLN A 57 7.84 -14.41 -12.91
N HIS A 58 7.48 -13.80 -14.05
CA HIS A 58 8.14 -14.05 -15.32
C HIS A 58 9.38 -13.17 -15.56
N HIS A 59 9.40 -11.92 -15.09
CA HIS A 59 10.50 -10.99 -15.35
C HIS A 59 11.41 -10.73 -14.15
N LEU A 60 10.91 -10.92 -12.92
CA LEU A 60 11.68 -10.75 -11.69
C LEU A 60 12.02 -12.07 -10.98
N GLY A 61 11.57 -13.19 -11.54
CA GLY A 61 11.90 -14.55 -11.08
C GLY A 61 11.34 -14.90 -9.71
N VAL A 62 10.31 -14.20 -9.23
CA VAL A 62 9.69 -14.47 -7.93
C VAL A 62 8.89 -15.78 -8.01
N LYS A 63 9.44 -16.87 -7.47
CA LYS A 63 8.84 -18.21 -7.52
C LYS A 63 7.75 -18.44 -6.47
N SER A 64 7.83 -17.73 -5.34
CA SER A 64 6.87 -17.85 -4.24
C SER A 64 6.74 -16.51 -3.54
N PHE A 65 5.52 -16.14 -3.13
CA PHE A 65 5.27 -14.94 -2.32
C PHE A 65 5.38 -15.24 -0.80
N LYS A 66 6.07 -16.30 -0.42
CA LYS A 66 6.37 -16.62 0.99
C LYS A 66 7.55 -15.77 1.47
N GLY A 67 7.54 -15.41 2.76
CA GLY A 67 8.31 -14.31 3.37
C GLY A 67 9.72 -14.06 2.82
N LEU A 68 10.04 -12.77 2.64
CA LEU A 68 11.32 -12.27 2.11
C LEU A 68 11.68 -12.79 0.70
N TYR A 69 10.70 -13.03 -0.17
CA TYR A 69 10.89 -13.60 -1.52
C TYR A 69 11.82 -12.84 -2.46
N TRP A 70 12.23 -11.63 -2.09
CA TRP A 70 13.12 -10.74 -2.86
C TRP A 70 14.52 -10.61 -2.24
N VAL A 71 14.77 -11.26 -1.11
CA VAL A 71 16.05 -11.22 -0.39
C VAL A 71 16.85 -12.45 -0.75
N ASP A 72 17.90 -12.26 -1.55
CA ASP A 72 18.83 -13.34 -1.91
C ASP A 72 20.11 -13.28 -1.03
N ASP A 73 20.50 -12.10 -0.56
CA ASP A 73 21.75 -11.86 0.18
C ASP A 73 21.53 -11.58 1.68
N GLU A 74 22.53 -11.92 2.52
CA GLU A 74 22.51 -11.66 3.97
C GLU A 74 22.39 -10.16 4.30
N ARG A 75 23.02 -9.30 3.49
CA ARG A 75 22.88 -7.84 3.60
C ARG A 75 21.43 -7.40 3.39
N ASP A 76 20.80 -7.86 2.31
CA ASP A 76 19.40 -7.54 1.99
C ASP A 76 18.47 -8.06 3.09
N ARG A 77 18.82 -9.19 3.74
CA ARG A 77 18.06 -9.72 4.88
C ARG A 77 18.12 -8.80 6.09
N LEU A 78 19.32 -8.32 6.45
CA LEU A 78 19.50 -7.39 7.57
C LEU A 78 18.78 -6.07 7.35
N ILE A 79 18.88 -5.52 6.14
CA ILE A 79 18.15 -4.31 5.76
C ILE A 79 16.64 -4.57 5.90
N THR A 80 16.14 -5.73 5.43
CA THR A 80 14.69 -6.00 5.46
C THR A 80 14.17 -6.15 6.87
N LEU A 81 14.93 -6.78 7.76
CA LEU A 81 14.56 -6.88 9.17
C LEU A 81 14.47 -5.49 9.83
N LYS A 82 15.43 -4.60 9.57
CA LYS A 82 15.40 -3.22 10.09
C LYS A 82 14.18 -2.45 9.56
N VAL A 83 13.92 -2.53 8.25
CA VAL A 83 12.74 -1.90 7.64
C VAL A 83 11.46 -2.46 8.24
N HIS A 84 11.32 -3.79 8.28
CA HIS A 84 10.11 -4.45 8.74
C HIS A 84 9.82 -4.15 10.21
N SER A 85 10.84 -4.19 11.09
CA SER A 85 10.69 -3.80 12.49
C SER A 85 10.21 -2.36 12.63
N THR A 86 10.80 -1.42 11.88
CA THR A 86 10.40 -0.01 11.90
C THR A 86 8.97 0.19 11.40
N VAL A 87 8.58 -0.51 10.33
CA VAL A 87 7.23 -0.42 9.73
C VAL A 87 6.19 -1.06 10.63
N MET A 88 6.50 -2.18 11.30
CA MET A 88 5.60 -2.79 12.28
C MET A 88 5.38 -1.87 13.47
N PHE A 89 6.45 -1.25 13.98
CA PHE A 89 6.34 -0.26 15.05
C PHE A 89 5.47 0.92 14.63
N SER A 90 5.71 1.54 13.47
CA SER A 90 4.87 2.65 12.98
C SER A 90 3.42 2.23 12.73
N ALA A 91 3.17 1.03 12.22
CA ALA A 91 1.83 0.49 12.04
C ALA A 91 1.08 0.35 13.37
N THR A 92 1.74 -0.09 14.44
CA THR A 92 1.14 -0.15 15.78
C THR A 92 0.71 1.23 16.27
N TYR A 93 1.58 2.26 16.16
CA TYR A 93 1.19 3.62 16.54
C TYR A 93 0.11 4.21 15.64
N PHE A 94 0.13 3.88 14.35
CA PHE A 94 -0.94 4.26 13.43
C PHE A 94 -2.28 3.68 13.90
N LEU A 95 -2.33 2.42 14.34
CA LEU A 95 -3.56 1.81 14.89
C LEU A 95 -4.02 2.50 16.17
N TYR A 96 -3.11 2.85 17.07
CA TYR A 96 -3.46 3.64 18.28
C TYR A 96 -4.03 5.00 17.91
N GLY A 97 -3.40 5.70 16.96
CA GLY A 97 -3.88 6.99 16.46
C GLY A 97 -5.25 6.86 15.76
N LEU A 98 -5.41 5.84 14.92
CA LEU A 98 -6.66 5.56 14.21
C LEU A 98 -7.80 5.29 15.19
N LEU A 99 -7.57 4.49 16.23
CA LEU A 99 -8.55 4.23 17.28
C LEU A 99 -8.96 5.54 17.98
N GLY A 100 -7.98 6.37 18.36
CA GLY A 100 -8.24 7.68 18.96
C GLY A 100 -9.07 8.59 18.04
N ILE A 101 -8.74 8.65 16.75
CA ILE A 101 -9.48 9.42 15.75
C ILE A 101 -10.92 8.88 15.62
N ILE A 102 -11.12 7.56 15.54
CA ILE A 102 -12.45 6.95 15.47
C ILE A 102 -13.29 7.37 16.68
N CYS A 103 -12.74 7.31 17.90
CA CYS A 103 -13.46 7.73 19.10
C CYS A 103 -13.89 9.21 19.03
N LEU A 104 -13.04 10.09 18.48
CA LEU A 104 -13.40 11.50 18.28
C LEU A 104 -14.51 11.67 17.22
N LEU A 105 -14.37 11.00 16.08
CA LEU A 105 -15.34 11.09 14.97
C LEU A 105 -16.74 10.60 15.36
N LEU A 106 -16.84 9.59 16.23
CA LEU A 106 -18.12 9.11 16.75
C LEU A 106 -18.89 10.16 17.55
N ASN A 107 -18.21 11.16 18.12
CA ASN A 107 -18.83 12.26 18.87
C ASN A 107 -19.16 13.48 17.99
N TRP A 108 -18.77 13.48 16.72
CA TRP A 108 -18.95 14.61 15.80
C TRP A 108 -20.28 14.62 15.06
N HIS A 109 -21.25 13.78 15.46
CA HIS A 109 -22.59 13.72 14.87
C HIS A 109 -22.57 13.58 13.34
N LEU A 110 -21.53 12.95 12.79
CA LEU A 110 -21.42 12.65 11.37
C LEU A 110 -22.49 11.63 10.98
N SER A 111 -23.01 11.76 9.76
CA SER A 111 -23.79 10.69 9.16
C SER A 111 -22.93 9.43 8.98
N THR A 112 -23.58 8.25 8.93
CA THR A 112 -22.89 6.97 8.67
C THR A 112 -22.05 7.03 7.39
N GLN A 113 -22.52 7.76 6.38
CA GLN A 113 -21.82 7.93 5.11
C GLN A 113 -20.55 8.78 5.27
N GLU A 114 -20.63 9.93 5.93
CA GLU A 114 -19.48 10.82 6.17
C GLU A 114 -18.42 10.16 7.05
N LEU A 115 -18.85 9.39 8.06
CA LEU A 115 -17.93 8.58 8.87
C LEU A 115 -17.20 7.55 8.00
N GLY A 116 -17.93 6.79 7.17
CA GLY A 116 -17.35 5.81 6.26
C GLY A 116 -16.35 6.44 5.27
N GLN A 117 -16.69 7.59 4.71
CA GLN A 117 -15.81 8.38 3.82
C GLN A 117 -14.52 8.80 4.51
N THR A 118 -14.64 9.34 5.71
CA THR A 118 -13.49 9.83 6.49
C THR A 118 -12.55 8.67 6.81
N LEU A 119 -13.09 7.52 7.22
CA LEU A 119 -12.29 6.33 7.51
C LEU A 119 -11.60 5.77 6.26
N LEU A 120 -12.31 5.71 5.13
CA LEU A 120 -11.72 5.27 3.85
C LEU A 120 -10.56 6.20 3.43
N ALA A 121 -10.72 7.52 3.58
CA ALA A 121 -9.66 8.48 3.28
C ALA A 121 -8.44 8.32 4.20
N ILE A 122 -8.65 8.13 5.51
CA ILE A 122 -7.57 7.91 6.48
C ILE A 122 -6.82 6.61 6.16
N ILE A 123 -7.54 5.52 5.87
CA ILE A 123 -6.93 4.24 5.50
C ILE A 123 -6.12 4.37 4.20
N TRP A 124 -6.66 5.09 3.21
CA TRP A 124 -5.95 5.34 1.96
C TRP A 124 -4.65 6.13 2.19
N LEU A 125 -4.68 7.19 3.00
CA LEU A 125 -3.49 7.95 3.37
C LEU A 125 -2.45 7.07 4.08
N ALA A 126 -2.91 6.15 4.94
CA ALA A 126 -2.04 5.22 5.64
C ALA A 126 -1.33 4.25 4.68
N LEU A 127 -2.02 3.76 3.64
CA LEU A 127 -1.42 2.91 2.60
C LEU A 127 -0.32 3.66 1.84
N VAL A 128 -0.59 4.90 1.42
CA VAL A 128 0.39 5.76 0.74
C VAL A 128 1.59 6.03 1.63
N ALA A 129 1.36 6.44 2.88
CA ALA A 129 2.42 6.70 3.86
C ALA A 129 3.26 5.46 4.14
N SER A 130 2.64 4.29 4.27
CA SER A 130 3.34 3.02 4.53
C SER A 130 4.24 2.61 3.36
N ASN A 131 3.77 2.76 2.11
CA ASN A 131 4.57 2.47 0.91
C ASN A 131 5.76 3.43 0.76
N LEU A 132 5.54 4.73 1.03
CA LEU A 132 6.60 5.74 1.06
C LEU A 132 7.63 5.45 2.16
N GLN A 133 7.17 5.15 3.38
CA GLN A 133 8.03 4.82 4.51
C GLN A 133 8.88 3.59 4.19
N TYR A 134 8.27 2.54 3.64
CA TYR A 134 8.97 1.31 3.28
C TYR A 134 10.06 1.57 2.24
N TYR A 135 9.74 2.28 1.16
CA TYR A 135 10.68 2.61 0.09
C TYR A 135 11.82 3.50 0.58
N TRP A 136 11.50 4.54 1.37
CA TRP A 136 12.49 5.45 1.92
C TRP A 136 13.44 4.78 2.92
N LEU A 137 12.91 3.96 3.84
CA LEU A 137 13.73 3.23 4.80
C LEU A 137 14.67 2.25 4.09
N TRP A 138 14.20 1.59 3.03
CA TRP A 138 15.05 0.71 2.23
C TRP A 138 16.22 1.47 1.61
N LEU A 139 15.96 2.62 0.97
CA LEU A 139 17.01 3.46 0.40
C LEU A 139 17.99 3.96 1.46
N LYS A 140 17.49 4.36 2.63
CA LYS A 140 18.32 4.84 3.75
C LYS A 140 19.28 3.75 4.23
N TYR A 141 18.81 2.53 4.44
CA TYR A 141 19.62 1.44 4.97
C TYR A 141 20.52 0.76 3.92
N ASP A 142 20.19 0.90 2.64
CA ASP A 142 21.04 0.42 1.55
C ASP A 142 22.24 1.35 1.26
N GLN A 143 22.13 2.63 1.63
CA GLN A 143 23.23 3.60 1.60
C GLN A 143 24.16 3.51 2.82
N ALA A 144 23.72 2.84 3.89
CA ALA A 144 24.49 2.57 5.11
C ALA A 144 25.29 1.26 4.99
#